data_AF-A0A7C1LUD8-F1
#
_entry.id   AF-A0A7C1LUD8-F1
#
_cell.length_a   1.000
_cell.length_b   1.000
_cell.length_c   1.000
_cell.angle_alpha   90.00
_cell.angle_beta   90.00
_cell.angle_gamma   90.00
#
_symmetry.space_group_name_H-M   'P 1'
#
loop_
_entity.id
_entity.type
_entity.pdbx_description
1 polymer ?
#
loop_
_entity_poly.entity_id
_entity_poly.type
_entity_poly.pdbx_seq_one_letter_code
_entity_poly.pdbx_strand_id
1 'polypeptide(L)'
;MSEGSIKIKLSTGAEIDFDEKEPTPLFELIISEILIPKYKENADWNLSLNIIIEEMNRLIIRHKFSPKLKLGLLNNVEKHLDKDIQELTGVDKIEILFLNMDDYVEDVRTLILAGKDKEELRTDLANLIMPLTIFELSELFIYLGKRTFLK
;
A
#
# COMPACT_ATOMS: atom_id res chain seq x y z
N MET A 1 -30.52 -7.62 -4.66
CA MET A 1 -29.41 -7.29 -3.73
C MET A 1 -28.53 -8.52 -3.69
N SER A 2 -27.35 -8.48 -4.32
CA SER A 2 -26.42 -9.60 -4.26
C SER A 2 -25.89 -9.72 -2.82
N GLU A 3 -25.85 -10.93 -2.28
CA GLU A 3 -25.47 -11.26 -0.89
C GLU A 3 -23.98 -11.01 -0.55
N GLY A 4 -23.33 -10.01 -1.17
CA GLY A 4 -21.88 -9.80 -1.04
C GLY A 4 -21.39 -8.35 -1.05
N SER A 5 -22.25 -7.34 -1.23
CA SER A 5 -21.80 -5.94 -1.25
C SER A 5 -21.90 -5.27 0.13
N ILE A 6 -20.89 -4.50 0.49
CA ILE A 6 -20.79 -3.73 1.74
C ILE A 6 -20.80 -2.25 1.41
N LYS A 7 -21.63 -1.47 2.09
CA LYS A 7 -21.64 -0.02 1.91
C LYS A 7 -20.41 0.62 2.56
N ILE A 8 -19.60 1.28 1.74
CA ILE A 8 -18.39 2.00 2.13
C ILE A 8 -18.64 3.51 2.06
N LYS A 9 -17.99 4.25 2.96
CA LYS A 9 -17.95 5.71 2.94
C LYS A 9 -16.52 6.22 2.94
N LEU A 10 -16.18 7.04 1.94
CA LEU A 10 -14.89 7.73 1.85
C LEU A 10 -14.81 8.89 2.84
N SER A 11 -13.59 9.37 3.12
CA SER A 11 -13.34 10.55 3.96
C SER A 11 -13.93 11.84 3.37
N THR A 12 -14.10 11.91 2.05
CA THR A 12 -14.81 12.99 1.35
C THR A 12 -16.32 13.00 1.59
N GLY A 13 -16.86 11.91 2.16
CA GLY A 13 -18.29 11.72 2.37
C GLY A 13 -19.00 10.95 1.26
N ALA A 14 -18.32 10.67 0.14
CA ALA A 14 -18.83 9.82 -0.95
C ALA A 14 -19.10 8.39 -0.46
N GLU A 15 -20.16 7.77 -0.98
CA GLU A 15 -20.61 6.43 -0.56
C GLU A 15 -20.72 5.50 -1.77
N ILE A 16 -20.37 4.23 -1.59
CA ILE A 16 -20.43 3.20 -2.64
C ILE A 16 -20.78 1.84 -2.06
N ASP A 17 -21.54 1.04 -2.80
CA ASP A 17 -21.72 -0.38 -2.52
C ASP A 17 -20.52 -1.14 -3.10
N PHE A 18 -19.70 -1.70 -2.23
CA PHE A 18 -18.45 -2.35 -2.58
C PHE A 18 -18.56 -3.87 -2.59
N ASP A 19 -18.13 -4.49 -3.69
CA ASP A 19 -17.91 -5.93 -3.80
C ASP A 19 -16.41 -6.20 -3.90
N GLU A 20 -15.85 -6.99 -2.99
CA GLU A 20 -14.41 -7.31 -2.98
C GLU A 20 -13.97 -8.13 -4.22
N LYS A 21 -14.92 -8.81 -4.89
CA LYS A 21 -14.66 -9.50 -6.17
C LYS A 21 -14.56 -8.54 -7.35
N GLU A 22 -15.18 -7.37 -7.25
CA GLU A 22 -15.19 -6.33 -8.27
C GLU A 22 -14.80 -4.98 -7.65
N PRO A 23 -13.53 -4.79 -7.24
CA PRO A 23 -13.13 -3.63 -6.45
C PRO A 23 -12.92 -2.35 -7.29
N THR A 24 -12.92 -2.46 -8.62
CA THR A 24 -12.66 -1.35 -9.55
C THR A 24 -13.55 -0.11 -9.30
N PRO A 25 -14.86 -0.22 -9.05
CA PRO A 25 -15.70 0.96 -8.77
C PRO A 25 -15.24 1.75 -7.54
N LEU A 26 -14.74 1.08 -6.50
CA LEU A 26 -14.16 1.76 -5.33
C LEU A 26 -12.87 2.49 -5.72
N PHE A 27 -12.02 1.86 -6.54
CA PHE A 27 -10.77 2.48 -6.98
C PHE A 27 -11.03 3.72 -7.83
N GLU A 28 -11.95 3.64 -8.79
CA GLU A 28 -12.37 4.79 -9.60
C GLU A 28 -12.90 5.93 -8.74
N LEU A 29 -13.72 5.62 -7.72
CA LEU A 29 -14.24 6.62 -6.80
C LEU A 29 -13.12 7.30 -6.00
N ILE A 30 -12.15 6.53 -5.48
CA ILE A 30 -11.00 7.10 -4.75
C ILE A 30 -10.15 7.99 -5.69
N ILE A 31 -9.95 7.58 -6.93
CA ILE A 31 -9.20 8.36 -7.92
C ILE A 31 -9.91 9.69 -8.21
N SER A 32 -11.22 9.65 -8.48
CA SER A 32 -12.00 10.83 -8.85
C SER A 32 -12.21 11.80 -7.69
N GLU A 33 -12.49 11.28 -6.50
CA GLU A 33 -12.84 12.10 -5.33
C GLU A 33 -11.62 12.58 -4.54
N ILE A 34 -10.48 11.90 -4.65
CA ILE A 34 -9.31 12.16 -3.81
C ILE A 34 -8.05 12.42 -4.63
N LEU A 35 -7.61 11.47 -5.47
CA LEU A 35 -6.34 11.60 -6.18
C LEU A 35 -6.31 12.82 -7.11
N ILE A 36 -7.27 12.91 -8.03
CA ILE A 36 -7.31 13.97 -9.04
C ILE A 36 -7.46 15.35 -8.38
N PRO A 37 -8.40 15.58 -7.44
CA PRO A 37 -8.51 16.87 -6.75
C PRO A 37 -7.23 17.24 -6.01
N LYS A 38 -6.59 16.29 -5.30
CA LYS A 38 -5.37 16.58 -4.54
C LYS A 38 -4.21 16.93 -5.44
N TYR A 39 -3.99 16.17 -6.51
CA TYR A 39 -2.92 16.48 -7.45
C TYR A 39 -3.13 17.83 -8.14
N LYS A 40 -4.37 18.20 -8.47
CA LYS A 40 -4.69 19.53 -9.03
C LYS A 40 -4.39 20.67 -8.06
N GLU A 41 -4.49 20.43 -6.76
CA GLU A 41 -4.24 21.43 -5.71
C GLU A 41 -2.74 21.65 -5.48
N ASN A 42 -1.94 20.58 -5.47
CA ASN A 42 -0.54 20.61 -5.01
C ASN A 42 0.52 20.34 -6.09
N ALA A 43 0.14 19.78 -7.25
CA ALA A 43 1.04 19.27 -8.29
C ALA A 43 2.11 18.28 -7.77
N ASP A 44 1.79 17.54 -6.71
CA ASP A 44 2.67 16.63 -6.01
C ASP A 44 2.08 15.21 -6.07
N TRP A 45 2.70 14.37 -6.90
CA TRP A 45 2.31 12.97 -7.04
C TRP A 45 2.58 12.15 -5.78
N ASN A 46 3.69 12.41 -5.06
CA ASN A 46 4.01 11.65 -3.85
C ASN A 46 2.95 11.86 -2.79
N LEU A 47 2.65 13.12 -2.50
CA LEU A 47 1.63 13.49 -1.53
C LEU A 47 0.25 12.95 -1.94
N SER A 48 -0.12 13.09 -3.21
CA SER A 48 -1.44 12.67 -3.68
C SER A 48 -1.63 11.16 -3.66
N LEU A 49 -0.58 10.39 -4.00
CA LEU A 49 -0.58 8.93 -3.91
C LEU A 49 -0.61 8.45 -2.45
N ASN A 50 0.17 9.07 -1.57
CA ASN A 50 0.14 8.77 -0.13
C ASN A 50 -1.25 8.97 0.47
N ILE A 51 -1.96 10.03 0.09
CA ILE A 51 -3.31 10.31 0.59
C ILE A 51 -4.30 9.19 0.20
N ILE A 52 -4.27 8.70 -1.04
CA ILE A 52 -5.19 7.64 -1.45
C ILE A 52 -4.84 6.27 -0.85
N ILE A 53 -3.55 6.03 -0.58
CA ILE A 53 -3.10 4.83 0.11
C ILE A 53 -3.56 4.84 1.57
N GLU A 54 -3.47 5.99 2.25
CA GLU A 54 -3.99 6.15 3.60
C GLU A 54 -5.52 6.00 3.67
N GLU A 55 -6.23 6.53 2.68
CA GLU A 55 -7.65 6.28 2.56
C GLU A 55 -7.96 4.78 2.41
N MET A 56 -7.21 4.07 1.56
CA MET A 56 -7.37 2.63 1.38
C MET A 56 -7.03 1.85 2.67
N ASN A 57 -5.98 2.24 3.39
CA ASN A 57 -5.61 1.65 4.69
C ASN A 57 -6.73 1.81 5.71
N ARG A 58 -7.34 3.00 5.79
CA ARG A 58 -8.49 3.26 6.65
C ARG A 58 -9.65 2.30 6.34
N LEU A 59 -9.93 2.06 5.06
CA LEU A 59 -10.98 1.14 4.62
C LEU A 59 -10.64 -0.32 4.94
N ILE A 60 -9.40 -0.74 4.65
CA ILE A 60 -8.88 -2.09 4.96
C ILE A 60 -9.02 -2.40 6.45
N ILE A 61 -8.57 -1.50 7.33
CA ILE A 61 -8.63 -1.69 8.79
C ILE A 61 -10.08 -1.72 9.26
N ARG A 62 -10.90 -0.76 8.82
CA ARG A 62 -12.29 -0.61 9.27
C ARG A 62 -13.17 -1.79 8.90
N HIS A 63 -12.99 -2.33 7.69
CA HIS A 63 -13.85 -3.37 7.14
C HIS A 63 -13.17 -4.74 7.07
N LYS A 64 -11.92 -4.85 7.54
CA LYS A 64 -11.10 -6.07 7.51
C LYS A 64 -10.91 -6.64 6.11
N PHE A 65 -10.77 -5.77 5.11
CA PHE A 65 -10.53 -6.21 3.73
C PHE A 65 -9.10 -6.72 3.52
N SER A 66 -8.88 -7.39 2.39
CA SER A 66 -7.55 -7.79 1.99
C SER A 66 -6.61 -6.58 1.76
N PRO A 67 -5.39 -6.59 2.33
CA PRO A 67 -4.37 -5.57 2.04
C PRO A 67 -4.01 -5.46 0.55
N LYS A 68 -4.29 -6.50 -0.24
CA LYS A 68 -4.08 -6.52 -1.71
C LYS A 68 -4.86 -5.45 -2.45
N LEU A 69 -5.90 -4.86 -1.84
CA LEU A 69 -6.65 -3.75 -2.43
C LEU A 69 -5.78 -2.51 -2.66
N LYS A 70 -4.70 -2.30 -1.89
CA LYS A 70 -3.73 -1.23 -2.14
C LYS A 70 -3.05 -1.37 -3.49
N LEU A 71 -2.55 -2.57 -3.78
CA LEU A 71 -1.93 -2.86 -5.06
C LEU A 71 -2.95 -2.76 -6.20
N GLY A 72 -4.18 -3.23 -5.96
CA GLY A 72 -5.29 -3.06 -6.90
C GLY A 72 -5.56 -1.59 -7.23
N LEU A 73 -5.55 -0.71 -6.21
CA LEU A 73 -5.71 0.73 -6.37
C LEU A 73 -4.57 1.34 -7.18
N LEU A 74 -3.31 1.05 -6.84
CA LEU A 74 -2.14 1.59 -7.57
C LEU A 74 -2.12 1.15 -9.03
N ASN A 75 -2.38 -0.13 -9.30
CA ASN A 75 -2.49 -0.65 -10.66
C ASN A 75 -3.64 0.03 -11.43
N ASN A 76 -4.71 0.42 -10.73
CA ASN A 76 -5.82 1.13 -11.35
C ASN A 76 -5.45 2.59 -11.65
N VAL A 77 -4.67 3.24 -10.79
CA VAL A 77 -4.11 4.58 -11.06
C VAL A 77 -3.22 4.54 -12.31
N GLU A 78 -2.36 3.55 -12.46
CA GLU A 78 -1.47 3.43 -13.62
C GLU A 78 -2.23 3.34 -14.96
N LYS A 79 -3.42 2.74 -14.98
CA LYS A 79 -4.27 2.71 -16.19
C LYS A 79 -4.73 4.10 -16.64
N HIS A 80 -4.75 5.08 -15.72
CA HIS A 80 -5.11 6.47 -15.99
C HIS A 80 -3.89 7.37 -16.25
N LEU A 81 -2.68 6.82 -16.19
CA LEU A 81 -1.44 7.52 -16.45
C LEU A 81 -0.86 7.09 -17.79
N ASP A 82 -0.16 8.01 -18.47
CA ASP A 82 0.58 7.71 -19.70
C ASP A 82 1.88 6.92 -19.44
N LYS A 83 2.21 6.69 -18.17
CA LYS A 83 3.42 6.04 -17.70
C LYS A 83 3.16 5.34 -16.37
N ASP A 84 4.00 4.37 -16.03
CA ASP A 84 3.91 3.69 -14.74
C ASP A 84 4.20 4.66 -13.58
N ILE A 85 3.68 4.40 -12.38
CA ILE A 85 3.95 5.23 -11.18
C ILE A 85 5.45 5.28 -10.90
N GLN A 86 6.18 4.19 -11.17
CA GLN A 86 7.64 4.13 -11.07
C GLN A 86 8.37 5.12 -11.98
N GLU A 87 7.73 5.66 -13.02
CA GLU A 87 8.32 6.63 -13.97
C GLU A 87 7.92 8.08 -13.65
N LEU A 88 7.10 8.30 -12.61
CA LEU A 88 6.73 9.65 -12.18
C LEU A 88 7.91 10.34 -11.48
N THR A 89 8.19 11.56 -11.92
CA THR A 89 9.16 12.45 -11.26
C THR A 89 8.56 13.00 -9.97
N GLY A 90 9.36 13.01 -8.89
CA GLY A 90 8.94 13.55 -7.60
C GLY A 90 8.13 12.58 -6.74
N VAL A 91 7.96 11.33 -7.18
CA VAL A 91 7.38 10.25 -6.38
C VAL A 91 8.48 9.56 -5.57
N ASP A 92 8.33 9.55 -4.24
CA ASP A 92 9.15 8.71 -3.37
C ASP A 92 8.54 7.30 -3.35
N LYS A 93 9.04 6.47 -4.27
CA LYS A 93 8.54 5.11 -4.57
C LYS A 93 8.58 4.19 -3.34
N ILE A 94 9.38 4.56 -2.34
CA ILE A 94 9.55 3.83 -1.09
C ILE A 94 8.43 4.18 -0.10
N GLU A 95 8.08 5.46 0.06
CA GLU A 95 7.05 5.91 1.01
C GLU A 95 5.63 5.48 0.62
N ILE A 96 5.32 5.45 -0.68
CA ILE A 96 3.97 5.11 -1.18
C ILE A 96 3.58 3.65 -0.91
N LEU A 97 4.56 2.76 -0.81
CA LEU A 97 4.35 1.33 -0.60
C LEU A 97 4.59 0.92 0.85
N PHE A 98 5.48 1.61 1.56
CA PHE A 98 5.80 1.35 2.96
C PHE A 98 5.41 2.53 3.84
N LEU A 99 4.32 2.36 4.60
CA LEU A 99 3.86 3.32 5.61
C LEU A 99 4.96 3.70 6.62
N ASN A 100 5.96 2.83 6.86
CA ASN A 100 7.23 3.17 7.49
C ASN A 100 8.23 2.00 7.36
N MET A 101 9.34 2.19 6.64
CA MET A 101 10.33 1.12 6.42
C MET A 101 11.14 0.79 7.69
N ASP A 102 11.23 1.73 8.63
CA ASP A 102 11.84 1.48 9.94
C ASP A 102 11.06 0.43 10.74
N ASP A 103 9.73 0.41 10.64
CA ASP A 103 8.88 -0.55 11.36
C ASP A 103 9.10 -1.98 10.83
N TYR A 104 9.20 -2.16 9.51
CA TYR A 104 9.55 -3.45 8.92
C TYR A 104 10.93 -3.95 9.34
N VAL A 105 11.91 -3.04 9.44
CA VAL A 105 13.25 -3.39 9.92
C VAL A 105 13.25 -3.76 11.40
N GLU A 106 12.50 -3.04 12.23
CA GLU A 106 12.37 -3.36 13.65
C GLU A 106 11.56 -4.64 13.90
N ASP A 107 10.57 -4.97 13.06
CA ASP A 107 9.86 -6.25 13.10
C ASP A 107 10.79 -7.42 12.73
N VAL A 108 11.58 -7.29 11.65
CA VAL A 108 12.62 -8.27 11.29
C VAL A 108 13.61 -8.44 12.43
N ARG A 109 14.05 -7.34 13.05
CA ARG A 109 14.98 -7.35 14.18
C ARG A 109 14.38 -8.04 15.41
N THR A 110 13.13 -7.76 15.72
CA THR A 110 12.40 -8.36 16.84
C THR A 110 12.26 -9.87 16.66
N LEU A 111 11.92 -10.32 15.44
CA LEU A 111 11.86 -11.75 15.10
C LEU A 111 13.22 -12.45 15.29
N ILE A 112 14.31 -11.84 14.80
CA ILE A 112 15.67 -12.39 14.93
C ILE A 112 16.10 -12.48 16.40
N LEU A 113 15.74 -11.49 17.23
CA LEU A 113 16.11 -11.42 18.63
C LEU A 113 15.21 -12.27 19.56
N ALA A 114 14.10 -12.81 19.06
CA ALA A 114 13.13 -13.57 19.86
C ALA A 114 13.64 -14.93 20.35
N GLY A 115 14.84 -15.39 19.94
CA GLY A 115 15.43 -16.64 20.39
C GLY A 115 14.73 -17.90 19.89
N LYS A 116 13.91 -17.77 18.83
CA LYS A 116 13.21 -18.88 18.17
C LYS A 116 14.18 -19.84 17.48
N ASP A 117 13.76 -21.08 17.30
CA ASP A 117 14.54 -22.01 16.49
C ASP A 117 14.52 -21.62 15.00
N LYS A 118 15.39 -22.25 14.22
CA LYS A 118 15.62 -21.87 12.81
C LYS A 118 14.39 -22.06 11.92
N GLU A 119 13.55 -23.04 12.18
CA GLU A 119 12.37 -23.29 11.35
C GLU A 119 11.24 -22.31 11.69
N GLU A 120 11.03 -22.05 12.97
CA GLU A 120 10.07 -21.04 13.43
C GLU A 120 10.44 -19.64 12.91
N LEU A 121 11.70 -19.24 13.06
CA LEU A 121 12.18 -17.94 12.58
C LEU A 121 11.99 -17.77 11.06
N ARG A 122 12.25 -18.82 10.27
CA ARG A 122 12.05 -18.79 8.81
C ARG A 122 10.59 -18.62 8.45
N THR A 123 9.72 -19.34 9.15
CA THR A 123 8.26 -19.28 8.96
C THR A 123 7.74 -17.87 9.25
N ASP A 124 8.17 -17.28 10.37
CA ASP A 124 7.71 -15.94 10.77
C ASP A 124 8.24 -14.84 9.84
N LEU A 125 9.50 -14.93 9.42
CA LEU A 125 10.06 -14.01 8.43
C LEU A 125 9.34 -14.15 7.08
N ALA A 126 9.03 -15.39 6.65
CA ALA A 126 8.25 -15.62 5.44
C ALA A 126 6.87 -14.98 5.54
N ASN A 127 6.18 -15.12 6.68
CA ASN A 127 4.87 -14.49 6.90
C ASN A 127 4.92 -12.96 6.88
N LEU A 128 5.99 -12.37 7.44
CA LEU A 128 6.20 -10.92 7.44
C LEU A 128 6.36 -10.36 6.03
N ILE A 129 7.10 -11.07 5.17
CA ILE A 129 7.42 -10.61 3.81
C ILE A 129 6.48 -11.14 2.72
N MET A 130 5.71 -12.20 2.98
CA MET A 130 4.71 -12.77 2.07
C MET A 130 3.71 -11.73 1.50
N PRO A 131 3.22 -10.73 2.27
CA PRO A 131 2.34 -9.72 1.71
C PRO A 131 3.04 -8.73 0.78
N LEU A 132 4.38 -8.72 0.73
CA LEU A 132 5.15 -7.81 -0.10
C LEU A 132 5.24 -8.29 -1.55
N THR A 133 5.21 -7.33 -2.46
CA THR A 133 5.52 -7.50 -3.88
C THR A 133 7.02 -7.67 -4.11
N ILE A 134 7.40 -8.13 -5.30
CA ILE A 134 8.82 -8.25 -5.70
C ILE A 134 9.53 -6.88 -5.64
N PHE A 135 8.83 -5.81 -5.99
CA PHE A 135 9.37 -4.45 -5.92
C PHE A 135 9.60 -4.02 -4.46
N GLU A 136 8.60 -4.22 -3.59
CA GLU A 136 8.70 -3.92 -2.16
C GLU A 136 9.82 -4.72 -1.47
N LEU A 137 9.93 -6.01 -1.79
CA LEU A 137 11.04 -6.85 -1.34
C LEU A 137 12.39 -6.28 -1.77
N SER A 138 12.52 -5.84 -3.03
CA SER A 138 13.75 -5.29 -3.57
C SER A 138 14.17 -4.00 -2.84
N GLU A 139 13.22 -3.11 -2.57
CA GLU A 139 13.47 -1.88 -1.80
C GLU A 139 13.83 -2.16 -0.34
N LEU A 140 13.15 -3.10 0.32
CA LEU A 140 13.51 -3.56 1.67
C LEU A 140 14.95 -4.09 1.71
N PHE A 141 15.36 -4.90 0.72
CA PHE A 141 16.74 -5.39 0.61
C PHE A 141 17.75 -4.27 0.38
N ILE A 142 17.44 -3.30 -0.49
CA ILE A 142 18.31 -2.14 -0.74
C ILE A 142 18.49 -1.31 0.53
N TYR A 143 17.40 -1.05 1.26
CA TYR A 143 17.42 -0.28 2.49
C TYR A 143 18.25 -0.96 3.59
N LEU A 144 18.02 -2.25 3.83
CA LEU A 144 18.82 -3.06 4.75
C LEU A 144 20.30 -3.07 4.35
N GLY A 145 20.58 -3.18 3.05
CA GLY A 145 21.94 -3.10 2.51
C GLY A 145 22.62 -1.76 2.83
N LYS A 146 21.94 -0.63 2.58
CA LYS A 146 22.47 0.70 2.90
C LYS A 146 22.78 0.85 4.39
N ARG A 147 21.87 0.45 5.27
CA ARG A 147 22.06 0.54 6.74
C ARG A 147 23.17 -0.35 7.29
N THR A 148 23.37 -1.52 6.67
CA THR A 148 24.34 -2.52 7.14
C THR A 148 25.75 -2.22 6.64
N PHE A 149 25.88 -1.71 5.41
CA PHE A 149 27.18 -1.62 4.72
C PHE A 149 27.68 -0.18 4.49
N LEU A 150 26.83 0.84 4.61
CA LEU A 150 27.24 2.25 4.52
C LEU A 150 27.17 2.86 5.92
N LYS A 151 28.19 2.60 6.74
CA LYS A 151 28.49 3.40 7.93
C LYS A 151 29.43 4.54 7.56
#